data_AF-A0AA41YZ61-F1
#
_entry.id   AF-A0AA41YZ61-F1
#
_cell.length_a   1.000
_cell.length_b   1.000
_cell.length_c   1.000
_cell.angle_alpha   90.00
_cell.angle_beta   90.00
_cell.angle_gamma   90.00
#
_symmetry.space_group_name_H-M   'P 1'
#
loop_
_entity.id
_entity.type
_entity.pdbx_description
1 polymer ?
#
loop_
_entity_poly.entity_id
_entity_poly.type
_entity_poly.pdbx_seq_one_letter_code
_entity_poly.pdbx_strand_id
1 'polypeptide(L)'
;MDTWFRSLTLQLIGLVIIVLGALYLLKSKVPESAEGTLIGAGVGAVVSIAIFGITKSQNKRGTTLDLFKEYYSADFALLRRRAERFMISHRDVDWVKNDPYDIGRRDEDLAGYGAVLRFWQRVALLFTEDELDRTLIQRLLARELAHWQVLVFEPVFVRKNIYVRETIGRLTHAVANGPAREAFKAGVRDGESMKRRMSSAAELKTVVKSERP
;
A
#
# COMPACT_ATOMS: atom_id res chain seq x y z
N MET A 1 -24.86 19.10 20.82
CA MET A 1 -24.27 17.96 20.08
C MET A 1 -25.43 17.26 19.39
N ASP A 2 -25.58 17.49 18.08
CA ASP A 2 -26.82 17.21 17.36
C ASP A 2 -27.19 15.72 17.36
N THR A 3 -28.46 15.45 17.59
CA THR A 3 -29.07 14.10 17.58
C THR A 3 -28.76 13.34 16.28
N TRP A 4 -28.58 14.07 15.18
CA TRP A 4 -28.14 13.55 13.89
C TRP A 4 -26.75 12.92 13.92
N PHE A 5 -25.79 13.57 14.59
CA PHE A 5 -24.40 13.09 14.67
C PHE A 5 -24.28 11.81 15.52
N ARG A 6 -25.07 11.73 16.61
CA ARG A 6 -25.16 10.51 17.44
C ARG A 6 -25.80 9.35 16.69
N SER A 7 -26.86 9.61 15.91
CA SER A 7 -27.53 8.59 15.10
C SER A 7 -26.61 8.00 14.03
N LEU A 8 -25.90 8.86 13.28
CA LEU A 8 -24.93 8.43 12.26
C LEU A 8 -23.78 7.60 12.87
N THR A 9 -23.28 8.03 14.03
CA THR A 9 -22.19 7.33 14.73
C THR A 9 -22.62 5.95 15.22
N LEU A 10 -23.84 5.82 15.76
CA LEU A 10 -24.39 4.54 16.20
C LEU A 10 -24.65 3.57 15.03
N GLN A 11 -25.11 4.09 13.88
CA GLN A 11 -25.30 3.28 12.67
C GLN A 11 -23.96 2.77 12.12
N LEU A 12 -22.92 3.60 12.13
CA LEU A 12 -21.57 3.21 11.71
C LEU A 12 -20.95 2.16 12.65
N ILE A 13 -21.12 2.33 13.97
CA ILE A 13 -20.66 1.34 14.95
C ILE A 13 -21.41 0.01 14.77
N GLY A 14 -22.73 0.05 14.59
CA GLY A 14 -23.54 -1.14 14.32
C GLY A 14 -23.09 -1.88 13.06
N LEU A 15 -22.82 -1.14 11.98
CA LEU A 15 -22.31 -1.70 10.73
C LEU A 15 -20.93 -2.35 10.93
N VAL A 16 -20.02 -1.71 11.66
CA VAL A 16 -18.69 -2.25 11.96
C VAL A 16 -18.79 -3.54 12.77
N ILE A 17 -19.69 -3.62 13.76
CA ILE A 17 -19.93 -4.82 14.56
C ILE A 17 -20.46 -5.96 13.68
N ILE A 18 -21.40 -5.68 12.78
CA ILE A 18 -21.97 -6.68 11.85
C ILE A 18 -20.89 -7.20 10.89
N VAL A 19 -20.05 -6.32 10.35
CA VAL A 19 -18.97 -6.70 9.42
C VAL A 19 -17.88 -7.51 10.13
N LEU A 20 -17.47 -7.11 11.34
CA LEU A 20 -16.51 -7.86 12.15
C LEU A 20 -17.06 -9.22 12.58
N GLY A 21 -18.35 -9.30 12.93
CA GLY A 21 -19.03 -10.54 13.24
C GLY A 21 -19.10 -11.49 12.04
N ALA A 22 -19.42 -10.97 10.86
CA ALA A 22 -19.44 -11.75 9.61
C ALA A 22 -18.03 -12.26 9.24
N LEU A 23 -16.99 -11.42 9.36
CA LEU A 23 -15.60 -11.81 9.12
C LEU A 23 -15.11 -12.88 10.11
N TYR A 24 -15.50 -12.79 11.38
CA TYR A 24 -15.18 -13.78 12.40
C TYR A 24 -15.85 -15.13 12.13
N LEU A 25 -17.13 -15.12 11.74
CA LEU A 25 -17.87 -16.32 11.38
C LEU A 25 -17.29 -16.98 10.12
N LEU A 26 -16.90 -16.20 9.11
CA LEU A 26 -16.28 -16.72 7.90
C LEU A 26 -14.88 -17.31 8.17
N LYS A 27 -14.08 -16.72 9.07
CA LYS A 27 -12.76 -17.25 9.45
C LYS A 27 -12.83 -18.69 10.00
N SER A 28 -13.94 -19.06 10.67
CA SER A 28 -14.10 -20.42 11.24
C SER A 28 -14.49 -21.50 10.23
N LYS A 29 -14.76 -21.13 8.97
CA LYS A 29 -15.33 -22.03 7.93
C LYS A 29 -14.51 -22.07 6.63
N VAL A 30 -13.38 -21.38 6.56
CA VAL A 30 -12.66 -21.13 5.31
C VAL A 30 -11.31 -21.87 5.30
N PRO A 31 -11.01 -22.68 4.27
CA PRO A 31 -9.71 -23.33 4.13
C PRO A 31 -8.61 -22.31 3.85
N GLU A 32 -7.38 -22.53 4.36
CA GLU A 32 -6.21 -21.62 4.29
C GLU A 32 -5.96 -21.01 2.90
N SER A 33 -6.36 -21.70 1.82
CA SER A 33 -6.29 -21.22 0.43
C SER A 33 -7.16 -20.00 0.09
N ALA A 34 -8.13 -19.62 0.92
CA ALA A 34 -9.11 -18.56 0.64
C ALA A 34 -8.99 -17.33 1.56
N GLU A 35 -7.96 -17.27 2.41
CA GLU A 35 -7.69 -16.13 3.29
C GLU A 35 -7.49 -14.82 2.53
N GLY A 36 -6.89 -14.86 1.32
CA GLY A 36 -6.66 -13.68 0.49
C GLY A 36 -7.94 -13.03 -0.05
N THR A 37 -8.92 -13.85 -0.45
CA THR A 37 -10.16 -13.41 -1.11
C THR A 37 -11.14 -12.78 -0.11
N LEU A 38 -11.19 -13.31 1.11
CA LEU A 38 -12.08 -12.83 2.18
C LEU A 38 -11.62 -11.50 2.79
N ILE A 39 -10.31 -11.30 2.92
CA ILE A 39 -9.76 -10.02 3.37
C ILE A 39 -10.00 -8.93 2.31
N GLY A 40 -9.90 -9.27 1.01
CA GLY A 40 -10.20 -8.36 -0.09
C GLY A 40 -11.67 -7.91 -0.15
N ALA A 41 -12.61 -8.84 0.05
CA ALA A 41 -14.05 -8.55 0.04
C ALA A 41 -14.49 -7.72 1.27
N GLY A 42 -13.94 -8.01 2.45
CA GLY A 42 -14.28 -7.31 3.70
C GLY A 42 -13.81 -5.86 3.74
N VAL A 43 -12.62 -5.58 3.20
CA VAL A 43 -12.06 -4.21 3.17
C VAL A 43 -12.75 -3.35 2.10
N GLY A 44 -13.09 -3.94 0.94
CA GLY A 44 -13.77 -3.23 -0.16
C GLY A 44 -15.18 -2.73 0.20
N ALA A 45 -15.92 -3.48 1.03
CA ALA A 45 -17.26 -3.10 1.46
C ALA A 45 -17.26 -1.92 2.47
N VAL A 46 -16.29 -1.90 3.41
CA VAL A 46 -16.17 -0.86 4.44
C VAL A 46 -15.75 0.48 3.85
N VAL A 47 -14.84 0.48 2.87
CA VAL A 47 -14.42 1.69 2.16
C VAL A 47 -15.59 2.29 1.35
N SER A 48 -16.43 1.45 0.75
CA SER A 48 -17.52 1.91 -0.13
C SER A 48 -18.61 2.72 0.61
N ILE A 49 -18.92 2.35 1.86
CA ILE A 49 -20.01 2.97 2.64
C ILE A 49 -19.60 4.32 3.23
N ALA A 50 -18.32 4.54 3.55
CA ALA A 50 -17.86 5.73 4.27
C ALA A 50 -17.80 7.04 3.43
N ILE A 51 -18.09 7.01 2.13
CA ILE A 51 -17.62 8.07 1.22
C ILE A 51 -18.75 8.79 0.44
N PHE A 52 -20.04 8.49 0.66
CA PHE A 52 -21.11 9.09 -0.16
C PHE A 52 -21.36 10.60 0.05
N GLY A 53 -20.74 11.47 -0.77
CA GLY A 53 -21.04 12.93 -0.84
C GLY A 53 -20.52 13.71 -2.08
N ILE A 54 -21.46 14.09 -2.98
CA ILE A 54 -21.66 15.25 -3.91
C ILE A 54 -20.71 15.56 -5.13
N THR A 55 -21.27 15.21 -6.30
CA THR A 55 -21.27 15.65 -7.72
C THR A 55 -20.07 16.21 -8.51
N LYS A 56 -19.07 16.92 -7.96
CA LYS A 56 -17.77 17.12 -8.68
C LYS A 56 -16.68 16.17 -8.17
N SER A 57 -16.84 15.77 -6.91
CA SER A 57 -16.09 14.68 -6.29
C SER A 57 -16.43 13.33 -6.93
N GLN A 58 -17.59 13.12 -7.59
CA GLN A 58 -17.97 11.76 -8.03
C GLN A 58 -17.00 11.11 -9.04
N ASN A 59 -16.55 11.83 -10.08
CA ASN A 59 -15.54 11.26 -11.00
C ASN A 59 -14.20 11.06 -10.30
N LYS A 60 -13.71 12.08 -9.58
CA LYS A 60 -12.44 11.99 -8.84
C LYS A 60 -12.45 10.85 -7.82
N ARG A 61 -13.55 10.71 -7.11
CA ARG A 61 -13.84 9.66 -6.14
C ARG A 61 -13.97 8.30 -6.83
N GLY A 62 -14.64 8.20 -7.97
CA GLY A 62 -14.73 6.99 -8.77
C GLY A 62 -13.33 6.50 -9.13
N THR A 63 -12.54 7.36 -9.77
CA THR A 63 -11.13 7.10 -10.11
C THR A 63 -10.32 6.70 -8.87
N THR A 64 -10.49 7.40 -7.77
CA THR A 64 -9.80 7.12 -6.50
C THR A 64 -10.22 5.76 -5.91
N LEU A 65 -11.50 5.41 -5.96
CA LEU A 65 -12.03 4.12 -5.53
C LEU A 65 -11.57 2.98 -6.43
N ASP A 66 -11.44 3.20 -7.73
CA ASP A 66 -10.94 2.18 -8.64
C ASP A 66 -9.45 1.92 -8.41
N LEU A 67 -8.66 2.96 -8.14
CA LEU A 67 -7.27 2.79 -7.67
C LEU A 67 -7.20 2.01 -6.34
N PHE A 68 -8.14 2.25 -5.43
CA PHE A 68 -8.22 1.46 -4.19
C PHE A 68 -8.56 -0.01 -4.45
N LYS A 69 -9.56 -0.28 -5.29
CA LYS A 69 -9.93 -1.65 -5.65
C LYS A 69 -8.77 -2.37 -6.29
N GLU A 70 -8.02 -1.71 -7.18
CA GLU A 70 -6.82 -2.27 -7.78
C GLU A 70 -5.77 -2.57 -6.71
N TYR A 71 -5.45 -1.59 -5.85
CA TYR A 71 -4.41 -1.73 -4.83
C TYR A 71 -4.67 -2.86 -3.83
N TYR A 72 -5.94 -3.02 -3.43
CA TYR A 72 -6.38 -4.04 -2.47
C TYR A 72 -6.88 -5.34 -3.13
N SER A 73 -6.77 -5.46 -4.45
CA SER A 73 -7.07 -6.71 -5.14
C SER A 73 -6.08 -7.82 -4.73
N ALA A 74 -6.53 -9.07 -4.81
CA ALA A 74 -5.69 -10.23 -4.51
C ALA A 74 -4.47 -10.30 -5.43
N ASP A 75 -4.66 -10.00 -6.72
CA ASP A 75 -3.58 -10.02 -7.72
C ASP A 75 -2.52 -8.95 -7.41
N PHE A 76 -2.96 -7.73 -7.08
CA PHE A 76 -2.01 -6.68 -6.73
C PHE A 76 -1.35 -6.91 -5.38
N ALA A 77 -2.01 -7.58 -4.43
CA ALA A 77 -1.38 -8.02 -3.19
C ALA A 77 -0.21 -9.00 -3.44
N LEU A 78 -0.32 -9.88 -4.43
CA LEU A 78 0.80 -10.75 -4.84
C LEU A 78 1.96 -9.92 -5.42
N LEU A 79 1.67 -8.93 -6.27
CA LEU A 79 2.69 -8.03 -6.83
C LEU A 79 3.41 -7.22 -5.74
N ARG A 80 2.68 -6.74 -4.73
CA ARG A 80 3.26 -6.07 -3.56
C ARG A 80 4.21 -6.97 -2.78
N ARG A 81 3.80 -8.21 -2.47
CA ARG A 81 4.67 -9.18 -1.80
C ARG A 81 5.93 -9.51 -2.62
N ARG A 82 5.79 -9.65 -3.94
CA ARG A 82 6.93 -9.82 -4.86
C ARG A 82 7.87 -8.61 -4.80
N ALA A 83 7.33 -7.38 -4.88
CA ALA A 83 8.13 -6.17 -4.74
C ALA A 83 8.91 -6.09 -3.42
N GLU A 84 8.28 -6.44 -2.30
CA GLU A 84 8.93 -6.51 -0.99
C GLU A 84 10.11 -7.49 -1.03
N ARG A 85 9.90 -8.70 -1.52
CA ARG A 85 10.96 -9.71 -1.64
C ARG A 85 12.11 -9.24 -2.53
N PHE A 86 11.81 -8.65 -3.68
CA PHE A 86 12.82 -8.09 -4.58
C PHE A 86 13.68 -7.02 -3.91
N MET A 87 13.05 -6.04 -3.24
CA MET A 87 13.78 -4.96 -2.57
C MET A 87 14.69 -5.48 -1.44
N ILE A 88 14.33 -6.62 -0.86
CA ILE A 88 15.10 -7.22 0.23
C ILE A 88 16.23 -8.10 -0.28
N SER A 89 15.97 -8.94 -1.29
CA SER A 89 17.04 -9.75 -1.92
C SER A 89 18.15 -8.87 -2.49
N HIS A 90 17.83 -7.61 -2.81
CA HIS A 90 18.76 -6.62 -3.34
C HIS A 90 19.01 -5.45 -2.38
N ARG A 91 18.77 -5.60 -1.07
CA ARG A 91 18.88 -4.50 -0.10
C ARG A 91 20.28 -3.85 -0.04
N ASP A 92 21.32 -4.67 -0.23
CA ASP A 92 22.73 -4.29 -0.11
C ASP A 92 23.31 -3.74 -1.44
N VAL A 93 22.48 -3.64 -2.47
CA VAL A 93 22.84 -3.06 -3.75
C VAL A 93 23.05 -1.55 -3.60
N ASP A 94 24.16 -1.05 -4.15
CA ASP A 94 24.33 0.39 -4.38
C ASP A 94 23.39 0.85 -5.51
N TRP A 95 22.17 1.23 -5.11
CA TRP A 95 21.11 1.69 -6.02
C TRP A 95 21.48 2.97 -6.79
N VAL A 96 22.50 3.71 -6.34
CA VAL A 96 23.03 4.88 -7.05
C VAL A 96 23.64 4.44 -8.39
N LYS A 97 24.28 3.27 -8.40
CA LYS A 97 25.08 2.79 -9.53
C LYS A 97 24.43 1.65 -10.31
N ASN A 98 23.67 0.78 -9.65
CA ASN A 98 23.21 -0.48 -10.25
C ASN A 98 21.71 -0.46 -10.56
N ASP A 99 21.34 -0.77 -11.81
CA ASP A 99 19.96 -0.69 -12.26
C ASP A 99 19.10 -1.84 -11.74
N PRO A 100 17.97 -1.58 -11.05
CA PRO A 100 17.07 -2.65 -10.61
C PRO A 100 16.63 -3.58 -11.74
N TYR A 101 16.45 -3.06 -12.96
CA TYR A 101 16.07 -3.86 -14.11
C TYR A 101 17.22 -4.70 -14.67
N ASP A 102 18.48 -4.25 -14.50
CA ASP A 102 19.66 -5.02 -14.91
C ASP A 102 20.00 -6.11 -13.88
N ILE A 103 19.98 -5.76 -12.60
CA ILE A 103 20.27 -6.69 -11.49
C ILE A 103 19.18 -7.75 -11.38
N GLY A 104 17.92 -7.33 -11.46
CA GLY A 104 16.75 -8.17 -11.31
C GLY A 104 16.27 -8.82 -12.59
N ARG A 105 17.00 -8.73 -13.72
CA ARG A 105 16.48 -9.12 -15.05
C ARG A 105 15.93 -10.55 -15.09
N ARG A 106 16.48 -11.45 -14.27
CA ARG A 106 16.07 -12.85 -14.15
C ARG A 106 15.25 -13.14 -12.88
N ASP A 107 15.04 -12.14 -12.04
CA ASP A 107 14.27 -12.25 -10.81
C ASP A 107 12.77 -12.10 -11.15
N GLU A 108 11.99 -13.15 -10.88
CA GLU A 108 10.53 -13.13 -11.05
C GLU A 108 9.84 -12.06 -10.19
N ASP A 109 10.48 -11.66 -9.08
CA ASP A 109 9.98 -10.67 -8.15
C ASP A 109 10.17 -9.22 -8.66
N LEU A 110 11.06 -8.99 -9.65
CA LEU A 110 11.25 -7.69 -10.32
C LEU A 110 9.96 -7.21 -10.98
N ALA A 111 9.13 -8.13 -11.48
CA ALA A 111 7.83 -7.79 -12.05
C ALA A 111 6.91 -7.11 -11.02
N GLY A 112 6.97 -7.56 -9.76
CA GLY A 112 6.26 -6.94 -8.64
C GLY A 112 6.74 -5.53 -8.37
N TYR A 113 8.07 -5.35 -8.28
CA TYR A 113 8.68 -4.03 -8.12
C TYR A 113 8.21 -3.04 -9.19
N GLY A 114 8.28 -3.45 -10.47
CA GLY A 114 7.85 -2.60 -11.59
C GLY A 114 6.36 -2.27 -11.53
N ALA A 115 5.52 -3.20 -11.09
CA ALA A 115 4.08 -2.96 -10.96
C ALA A 115 3.75 -1.95 -9.85
N VAL A 116 4.37 -2.09 -8.67
CA VAL A 116 4.21 -1.14 -7.56
C VAL A 116 4.67 0.26 -7.97
N LEU A 117 5.82 0.36 -8.64
CA LEU A 117 6.34 1.65 -9.10
C LEU A 117 5.37 2.33 -10.09
N ARG A 118 4.88 1.60 -11.10
CA ARG A 118 3.93 2.14 -12.09
C ARG A 118 2.60 2.54 -11.46
N PHE A 119 2.09 1.76 -10.51
CA PHE A 119 0.88 2.10 -9.78
C PHE A 119 1.02 3.45 -9.08
N TRP A 120 2.09 3.65 -8.32
CA TRP A 120 2.29 4.90 -7.57
C TRP A 120 2.67 6.08 -8.44
N GLN A 121 3.33 5.87 -9.58
CA GLN A 121 3.49 6.91 -10.62
C GLN A 121 2.13 7.38 -11.13
N ARG A 122 1.21 6.43 -11.43
CA ARG A 122 -0.14 6.76 -11.89
C ARG A 122 -0.94 7.49 -10.81
N VAL A 123 -0.88 7.05 -9.55
CA VAL A 123 -1.51 7.77 -8.42
C VAL A 123 -0.95 9.19 -8.31
N ALA A 124 0.38 9.35 -8.39
CA ALA A 124 1.02 10.65 -8.25
C ALA A 124 0.70 11.60 -9.41
N LEU A 125 0.61 11.09 -10.64
CA LEU A 125 0.17 11.86 -11.81
C LEU A 125 -1.26 12.36 -11.62
N LEU A 126 -2.20 11.46 -11.36
CA LEU A 126 -3.61 11.80 -11.16
C LEU A 126 -3.81 12.73 -9.96
N PHE A 127 -3.01 12.59 -8.89
CA PHE A 127 -3.03 13.51 -7.76
C PHE A 127 -2.55 14.92 -8.15
N THR A 128 -1.51 14.99 -8.99
CA THR A 128 -0.94 16.26 -9.47
C THR A 128 -1.89 16.98 -10.42
N GLU A 129 -2.59 16.24 -11.27
CA GLU A 129 -3.63 16.72 -12.18
C GLU A 129 -4.96 17.05 -11.46
N ASP A 130 -5.01 16.88 -10.14
CA ASP A 130 -6.19 17.08 -9.31
C ASP A 130 -7.37 16.17 -9.69
N GLU A 131 -7.10 15.01 -10.27
CA GLU A 131 -8.09 13.99 -10.67
C GLU A 131 -8.46 13.02 -9.54
N LEU A 132 -7.79 13.12 -8.39
CA LEU A 132 -8.07 12.27 -7.23
C LEU A 132 -8.73 13.04 -6.09
N ASP A 133 -9.57 12.34 -5.34
CA ASP A 133 -10.08 12.83 -4.08
C ASP A 133 -8.96 12.80 -3.03
N ARG A 134 -8.40 13.98 -2.75
CA ARG A 134 -7.23 14.13 -1.86
C ARG A 134 -7.52 13.61 -0.46
N THR A 135 -8.73 13.81 0.05
CA THR A 135 -9.13 13.34 1.38
C THR A 135 -9.11 11.83 1.45
N LEU A 136 -9.56 11.16 0.40
CA LEU A 136 -9.55 9.70 0.33
C LEU A 136 -8.16 9.11 0.20
N ILE A 137 -7.34 9.66 -0.68
CA ILE A 137 -5.93 9.25 -0.81
C ILE A 137 -5.22 9.41 0.54
N GLN A 138 -5.42 10.54 1.21
CA GLN A 138 -4.83 10.76 2.54
C GLN A 138 -5.35 9.77 3.59
N ARG A 139 -6.65 9.44 3.60
CA ARG A 139 -7.20 8.52 4.60
C ARG A 139 -6.76 7.07 4.42
N LEU A 140 -6.64 6.61 3.19
CA LEU A 140 -6.56 5.18 2.89
C LEU A 140 -5.21 4.77 2.29
N LEU A 141 -4.53 5.66 1.57
CA LEU A 141 -3.22 5.38 0.96
C LEU A 141 -2.04 5.96 1.74
N ALA A 142 -2.22 6.89 2.68
CA ALA A 142 -1.08 7.58 3.31
C ALA A 142 -0.08 6.63 3.99
N ARG A 143 -0.59 5.61 4.69
CA ARG A 143 0.25 4.58 5.34
C ARG A 143 1.02 3.77 4.30
N GLU A 144 0.33 3.32 3.25
CA GLU A 144 0.92 2.51 2.19
C GLU A 144 1.95 3.30 1.39
N LEU A 145 1.67 4.57 1.07
CA LEU A 145 2.60 5.47 0.40
C LEU A 145 3.90 5.60 1.21
N ALA A 146 3.79 5.79 2.53
CA ALA A 146 4.94 5.88 3.40
C ALA A 146 5.73 4.56 3.50
N HIS A 147 5.04 3.43 3.54
CA HIS A 147 5.66 2.11 3.53
C HIS A 147 6.50 1.91 2.25
N TRP A 148 5.92 2.23 1.09
CA TRP A 148 6.63 2.15 -0.20
C TRP A 148 7.66 3.24 -0.40
N GLN A 149 7.49 4.41 0.23
CA GLN A 149 8.52 5.45 0.24
C GLN A 149 9.80 4.90 0.84
N VAL A 150 9.71 4.22 1.98
CA VAL A 150 10.86 3.61 2.66
C VAL A 150 11.43 2.45 1.83
N LEU A 151 10.59 1.56 1.31
CA LEU A 151 11.06 0.33 0.65
C LEU A 151 11.52 0.51 -0.78
N VAL A 152 10.79 1.30 -1.57
CA VAL A 152 10.95 1.37 -3.03
C VAL A 152 11.37 2.77 -3.49
N PHE A 153 10.71 3.84 -3.05
CA PHE A 153 10.91 5.15 -3.66
C PHE A 153 12.18 5.85 -3.20
N GLU A 154 12.55 5.79 -1.92
CA GLU A 154 13.82 6.35 -1.45
C GLU A 154 15.02 5.77 -2.21
N PRO A 155 15.18 4.44 -2.34
CA PRO A 155 16.23 3.84 -3.17
C PRO A 155 16.24 4.36 -4.62
N VAL A 156 15.06 4.50 -5.23
CA VAL A 156 14.91 5.01 -6.60
C VAL A 156 15.22 6.49 -6.69
N PHE A 157 14.82 7.28 -5.70
CA PHE A 157 15.05 8.71 -5.65
C PHE A 157 16.53 9.01 -5.53
N VAL A 158 17.38 8.10 -5.04
CA VAL A 158 18.84 8.31 -5.09
C VAL A 158 19.34 8.42 -6.53
N ARG A 159 18.65 7.83 -7.51
CA ARG A 159 18.93 8.03 -8.94
C ARG A 159 18.40 9.38 -9.43
N LYS A 160 19.01 9.91 -10.49
CA LYS A 160 18.50 11.06 -11.24
C LYS A 160 17.29 10.72 -12.12
N ASN A 161 16.38 9.84 -11.66
CA ASN A 161 15.09 9.70 -12.33
C ASN A 161 14.21 10.88 -11.89
N ILE A 162 14.39 12.01 -12.58
CA ILE A 162 13.74 13.29 -12.28
C ILE A 162 12.22 13.11 -12.26
N TYR A 163 11.66 12.37 -13.21
CA TYR A 163 10.21 12.18 -13.32
C TYR A 163 9.61 11.45 -12.11
N VAL A 164 10.24 10.36 -11.68
CA VAL A 164 9.78 9.59 -10.51
C VAL A 164 9.98 10.39 -9.23
N ARG A 165 11.14 11.03 -9.09
CA ARG A 165 11.47 11.86 -7.93
C ARG A 165 10.53 13.05 -7.79
N GLU A 166 10.20 13.75 -8.87
CA GLU A 166 9.33 14.92 -8.84
C GLU A 166 7.86 14.54 -8.66
N THR A 167 7.36 13.52 -9.37
CA THR A 167 5.94 13.18 -9.34
C THR A 167 5.58 12.50 -8.01
N ILE A 168 6.28 11.42 -7.65
CA ILE A 168 6.02 10.72 -6.39
C ILE A 168 6.49 11.59 -5.21
N GLY A 169 7.60 12.32 -5.33
CA GLY A 169 8.06 13.21 -4.26
C GLY A 169 7.05 14.30 -3.92
N ARG A 170 6.36 14.89 -4.91
CA ARG A 170 5.27 15.84 -4.66
C ARG A 170 4.10 15.20 -3.91
N LEU A 171 3.67 14.01 -4.31
CA LEU A 171 2.63 13.25 -3.60
C LEU A 171 3.07 12.94 -2.16
N THR A 172 4.26 12.38 -1.96
CA THR A 172 4.82 12.07 -0.64
C THR A 172 4.88 13.31 0.24
N HIS A 173 5.39 14.43 -0.27
CA HIS A 173 5.45 15.69 0.47
C HIS A 173 4.06 16.21 0.86
N ALA A 174 3.09 16.17 -0.06
CA ALA A 174 1.72 16.61 0.20
C ALA A 174 1.02 15.75 1.26
N VAL A 175 1.26 14.43 1.27
CA VAL A 175 0.66 13.52 2.25
C VAL A 175 1.37 13.61 3.60
N ALA A 176 2.70 13.67 3.62
CA ALA A 176 3.51 13.75 4.84
C ALA A 176 3.24 15.02 5.67
N ASN A 177 2.94 16.13 4.98
CA ASN A 177 2.60 17.42 5.60
C ASN A 177 1.10 17.69 5.67
N GLY A 178 0.27 16.73 5.26
CA GLY A 178 -1.19 16.87 5.24
C GLY A 178 -1.89 16.35 6.50
N PRO A 179 -3.23 16.39 6.51
CA PRO A 179 -4.07 15.86 7.60
C PRO A 179 -3.81 14.41 8.01
N ALA A 180 -3.23 13.60 7.12
CA ALA A 180 -2.92 12.18 7.36
C ALA A 180 -1.48 11.91 7.83
N ARG A 181 -0.77 12.93 8.35
CA ARG A 181 0.62 12.82 8.81
C ARG A 181 0.87 11.65 9.78
N GLU A 182 -0.05 11.37 10.70
CA GLU A 182 0.14 10.27 11.66
C GLU A 182 0.03 8.88 11.01
N ALA A 183 -0.89 8.71 10.06
CA ALA A 183 -0.98 7.49 9.26
C ALA A 183 0.27 7.30 8.38
N PHE A 184 0.78 8.39 7.82
CA PHE A 184 2.05 8.39 7.08
C PHE A 184 3.22 7.95 7.98
N LYS A 185 3.38 8.54 9.17
CA LYS A 185 4.41 8.13 10.14
C LYS A 185 4.30 6.65 10.53
N ALA A 186 3.08 6.13 10.70
CA ALA A 186 2.88 4.71 10.97
C ALA A 186 3.39 3.85 9.81
N GLY A 187 3.11 4.24 8.56
CA GLY A 187 3.63 3.55 7.38
C GLY A 187 5.15 3.58 7.25
N VAL A 188 5.80 4.69 7.60
CA VAL A 188 7.27 4.77 7.69
C VAL A 188 7.80 3.71 8.66
N ARG A 189 7.23 3.64 9.87
CA ARG A 189 7.62 2.64 10.89
C ARG A 189 7.41 1.22 10.40
N ASP A 190 6.33 0.95 9.67
CA ASP A 190 6.07 -0.38 9.10
C ASP A 190 7.09 -0.74 8.02
N GLY A 191 7.42 0.20 7.13
CA GLY A 191 8.47 0.03 6.12
C GLY A 191 9.82 -0.32 6.76
N GLU A 192 10.22 0.40 7.80
CA GLU A 192 11.47 0.11 8.52
C GLU A 192 11.43 -1.20 9.31
N SER A 193 10.28 -1.53 9.92
CA SER A 193 10.07 -2.81 10.59
C SER A 193 10.17 -3.97 9.60
N MET A 194 9.65 -3.79 8.38
CA MET A 194 9.74 -4.79 7.32
C MET A 194 11.18 -5.00 6.86
N LYS A 195 11.92 -3.92 6.59
CA LYS A 195 13.36 -3.98 6.28
C LYS A 195 14.10 -4.81 7.32
N ARG A 196 13.86 -4.56 8.62
CA ARG A 196 14.49 -5.30 9.72
C ARG A 196 14.08 -6.77 9.80
N ARG A 197 12.78 -7.09 9.78
CA ARG A 197 12.29 -8.47 9.94
C ARG A 197 12.77 -9.40 8.83
N MET A 198 12.72 -8.92 7.59
CA MET A 198 13.14 -9.75 6.46
C MET A 198 14.66 -9.86 6.34
N SER A 199 15.40 -8.92 6.97
CA SER A 199 16.85 -9.01 7.13
C SER A 199 17.27 -10.14 8.06
N SER A 200 16.65 -10.22 9.23
CA SER A 200 16.89 -11.31 10.19
C SER A 200 16.48 -12.68 9.63
N ALA A 201 15.40 -12.74 8.83
CA ALA A 201 14.96 -13.98 8.20
C ALA A 201 15.90 -14.46 7.07
N ALA A 202 16.50 -13.54 6.32
CA ALA A 202 17.50 -13.88 5.30
C ALA A 202 18.79 -14.42 5.93
N GLU A 203 19.25 -13.79 7.02
CA GLU A 203 20.42 -14.22 7.79
C GLU A 203 20.23 -15.62 8.40
N LEU A 204 19.05 -15.90 8.94
CA LEU A 204 18.70 -17.24 9.46
C LEU A 204 18.71 -18.30 8.35
N LYS A 205 18.21 -17.98 7.14
CA LYS A 205 18.25 -18.93 6.00
C LYS A 205 19.66 -19.20 5.50
N THR A 206 20.57 -18.21 5.55
CA THR A 206 21.97 -18.41 5.20
C THR A 206 22.70 -19.28 6.21
N VAL A 207 22.46 -19.09 7.51
CA VAL A 207 23.06 -19.91 8.59
C VAL A 207 22.58 -21.37 8.49
N VAL A 208 21.28 -21.60 8.29
CA VAL A 208 20.72 -22.96 8.15
C VAL A 208 21.22 -23.67 6.87
N LYS A 209 21.54 -22.93 5.80
CA LYS A 209 22.14 -23.51 4.59
C LYS A 209 23.62 -23.84 4.76
N SER A 210 24.37 -23.07 5.57
CA SER A 210 25.79 -23.36 5.84
C SER A 210 26.00 -24.51 6.84
N GLU A 211 24.98 -24.90 7.59
CA GLU A 211 25.03 -25.96 8.60
C GLU A 211 24.53 -27.33 8.10
N ARG A 212 24.05 -27.43 6.85
CA ARG A 212 23.73 -28.74 6.24
C ARG A 212 24.95 -29.25 5.44
N PRO A 213 25.57 -30.36 5.85
CA PRO A 213 26.70 -30.97 5.13
C PRO A 213 26.30 -31.55 3.77
#